data_AF-A0A954Z261-F1
#
_entry.id   AF-A0A954Z261-F1
#
_cell.length_a   1.000
_cell.length_b   1.000
_cell.length_c   1.000
_cell.angle_alpha   90.00
_cell.angle_beta   90.00
_cell.angle_gamma   90.00
#
_symmetry.space_group_name_H-M   'P 1'
#
loop_
_entity.id
_entity.type
_entity.pdbx_description
1 polymer ?
#
loop_
_entity_poly.entity_id
_entity_poly.type
_entity_poly.pdbx_seq_one_letter_code
_entity_poly.pdbx_strand_id
1 'polypeptide(L)'
;MSDRDASETLSTERYRRSGRIDLVRSAPWLFVLAVVTFSLSCLLAILFHVGGYLLVIVPIVAAFVLLIVMVPLVDRGQWRNPWAAALVGLLAGATAYLGYYYLDMIWQVGSVSETATRLDLLPEFISLRMQSDVSESVGSGIPVSHSPASPNAIVNWFTFSFELGLMALFPAVFGWLRSSRPFCESCGRWMDQSVVGYSPDAGPAIQSLAKVGDFERITSMPQMSLVQGHPATMLLVWHCDVSRDEPRACPVFLSVRR
;
A
#
# COMPACT_ATOMS: atom_id res chain seq x y z
N MET A 1 -26.76 1.06 45.50
CA MET A 1 -27.00 0.07 44.44
C MET A 1 -27.77 0.78 43.33
N SER A 2 -27.04 1.58 42.56
CA SER A 2 -27.55 2.52 41.55
C SER A 2 -26.84 2.16 40.25
N ASP A 3 -27.52 1.41 39.39
CA ASP A 3 -26.92 0.66 38.27
C ASP A 3 -27.59 1.01 36.93
N ARG A 4 -28.10 2.25 36.78
CA ARG A 4 -29.07 2.57 35.71
C ARG A 4 -28.81 3.77 34.80
N ASP A 5 -27.73 4.53 34.95
CA ASP A 5 -27.55 5.76 34.14
C ASP A 5 -26.39 5.70 33.12
N ALA A 6 -25.98 4.51 32.70
CA ALA A 6 -25.08 4.33 31.56
C ALA A 6 -25.86 3.91 30.29
N SER A 7 -27.04 4.49 30.05
CA SER A 7 -27.60 4.53 28.69
C SER A 7 -26.78 5.52 27.87
N GLU A 8 -25.53 5.12 27.61
CA GLU A 8 -24.61 5.79 26.71
C GLU A 8 -25.34 5.91 25.37
N THR A 9 -25.76 7.14 25.07
CA THR A 9 -26.55 7.46 23.90
C THR A 9 -25.70 7.16 22.68
N LEU A 10 -25.88 5.98 22.11
CA LEU A 10 -25.20 5.49 20.93
C LEU A 10 -25.56 6.41 19.76
N SER A 11 -24.75 7.44 19.59
CA SER A 11 -24.90 8.41 18.52
C SER A 11 -24.76 7.71 17.18
N THR A 12 -25.70 7.93 16.26
CA THR A 12 -25.67 7.41 14.88
C THR A 12 -24.60 8.08 14.02
N GLU A 13 -23.51 8.55 14.63
CA GLU A 13 -22.46 9.30 13.96
C GLU A 13 -21.74 8.39 12.96
N ARG A 14 -21.83 8.77 11.69
CA ARG A 14 -21.04 8.14 10.64
C ARG A 14 -19.57 8.43 10.90
N TYR A 15 -18.75 7.39 10.89
CA TYR A 15 -17.30 7.52 11.02
C TYR A 15 -16.75 8.57 10.04
N ARG A 16 -16.08 9.60 10.58
CA ARG A 16 -15.40 10.64 9.81
C ARG A 16 -13.90 10.57 10.08
N ARG A 17 -13.11 10.35 9.03
CA ARG A 17 -11.65 10.36 9.12
C ARG A 17 -11.15 11.75 9.49
N SER A 18 -10.21 11.83 10.44
CA SER A 18 -9.59 13.09 10.86
C SER A 18 -8.58 13.65 9.85
N GLY A 19 -8.01 12.80 8.99
CA GLY A 19 -7.03 13.21 7.97
C GLY A 19 -5.70 13.72 8.53
N ARG A 20 -5.43 13.54 9.82
CA ARG A 20 -4.23 14.03 10.49
C ARG A 20 -3.02 13.12 10.22
N ILE A 21 -1.84 13.73 10.17
CA ILE A 21 -0.55 13.05 10.01
C ILE A 21 0.32 13.43 11.21
N ASP A 22 0.86 12.44 11.91
CA ASP A 22 1.83 12.67 12.99
C ASP A 22 3.25 12.62 12.40
N LEU A 23 3.77 13.78 12.00
CA LEU A 23 5.09 13.89 11.38
C LEU A 23 6.22 13.49 12.35
N VAL A 24 6.08 13.79 13.64
CA VAL A 24 7.12 13.48 14.64
C VAL A 24 7.27 11.96 14.77
N ARG A 25 6.15 11.25 14.88
CA ARG A 25 6.15 9.78 15.00
C ARG A 25 6.54 9.07 13.71
N SER A 26 6.27 9.68 12.56
CA SER A 26 6.59 9.10 11.24
C SER A 26 7.99 9.44 10.73
N ALA A 27 8.66 10.47 11.25
CA ALA A 27 10.01 10.86 10.86
C ALA A 27 11.04 9.70 10.78
N PRO A 28 11.20 8.83 11.79
CA PRO A 28 12.16 7.72 11.70
C PRO A 28 11.81 6.73 10.58
N TRP A 29 10.52 6.48 10.34
CA TRP A 29 10.07 5.58 9.28
C TRP A 29 10.23 6.20 7.89
N LEU A 30 10.07 7.52 7.76
CA LEU A 30 10.38 8.24 6.52
C LEU A 30 11.87 8.19 6.20
N PHE A 31 12.73 8.30 7.21
CA PHE A 31 14.18 8.12 7.03
C PHE A 31 14.52 6.69 6.57
N VAL A 32 13.94 5.66 7.20
CA VAL A 32 14.11 4.27 6.76
C VAL A 32 13.64 4.09 5.32
N LEU A 33 12.48 4.65 4.96
CA LEU A 33 11.98 4.61 3.58
C LEU A 33 12.95 5.26 2.59
N ALA A 34 13.49 6.44 2.91
CA ALA A 34 14.46 7.12 2.06
C ALA A 34 15.75 6.29 1.85
N VAL A 35 16.29 5.69 2.92
CA VAL A 35 17.48 4.82 2.84
C VAL A 35 17.19 3.58 1.99
N VAL A 36 16.02 2.95 2.16
CA VAL A 36 15.63 1.77 1.37
C VAL A 36 15.41 2.14 -0.10
N THR A 37 14.73 3.25 -0.39
CA THR A 37 14.55 3.77 -1.76
C THR A 37 15.89 3.99 -2.45
N PHE A 38 16.84 4.67 -1.78
CA PHE A 38 18.17 4.90 -2.32
C PHE A 38 18.94 3.58 -2.54
N SER A 39 18.88 2.67 -1.55
CA SER A 39 19.56 1.37 -1.65
C SER A 39 19.02 0.53 -2.81
N LEU A 40 17.70 0.57 -3.05
CA LEU A 40 17.07 -0.09 -4.18
C LEU A 40 17.54 0.52 -5.51
N SER A 41 17.60 1.85 -5.64
CA SER A 41 18.16 2.48 -6.85
C SER A 41 19.57 2.00 -7.17
N CYS A 42 20.46 1.95 -6.16
CA CYS A 42 21.81 1.43 -6.31
C CYS A 42 21.84 -0.05 -6.71
N LEU A 43 21.05 -0.88 -6.03
CA LEU A 43 21.00 -2.32 -6.29
C LEU A 43 20.49 -2.62 -7.71
N LEU A 44 19.45 -1.90 -8.17
CA LEU A 44 18.91 -2.04 -9.51
C LEU A 44 19.95 -1.65 -10.57
N ALA A 45 20.71 -0.57 -10.35
CA ALA A 45 21.82 -0.17 -11.23
C ALA A 45 22.90 -1.26 -11.33
N ILE A 46 23.30 -1.82 -10.18
CA ILE A 46 24.28 -2.92 -10.14
C ILE A 46 23.75 -4.16 -10.86
N LEU A 47 22.50 -4.56 -10.58
CA LEU A 47 21.87 -5.73 -11.23
C LEU A 47 21.80 -5.56 -12.75
N PHE A 48 21.51 -4.35 -13.22
CA PHE A 48 21.52 -4.03 -14.64
C PHE A 48 22.91 -4.22 -15.25
N HIS A 49 23.96 -3.65 -14.65
CA HIS A 49 25.32 -3.79 -15.17
C HIS A 49 25.88 -5.21 -15.14
N VAL A 50 25.46 -6.04 -14.17
CA VAL A 50 25.87 -7.44 -14.08
C VAL A 50 25.07 -8.32 -15.07
N GLY A 51 24.05 -7.79 -15.75
CA GLY A 51 23.16 -8.55 -16.62
C GLY A 51 22.19 -9.45 -15.85
N GLY A 52 22.03 -9.22 -14.55
CA GLY A 52 21.11 -9.95 -13.66
C GLY A 52 19.72 -9.34 -13.58
N TYR A 53 19.42 -8.32 -14.39
CA TYR A 53 18.15 -7.60 -14.34
C TYR A 53 17.04 -8.36 -15.07
N LEU A 54 16.24 -9.12 -14.32
CA LEU A 54 15.06 -9.79 -14.83
C LEU A 54 13.87 -8.83 -14.85
N LEU A 55 13.50 -8.36 -16.04
CA LEU A 55 12.52 -7.28 -16.31
C LEU A 55 11.24 -7.36 -15.45
N VAL A 56 10.69 -8.54 -15.21
CA VAL A 56 9.44 -8.68 -14.43
C VAL A 56 9.72 -8.95 -12.95
N ILE A 57 10.69 -9.81 -12.64
CA ILE A 57 10.88 -10.34 -11.28
C ILE A 57 11.51 -9.28 -10.38
N VAL A 58 12.54 -8.59 -10.87
CA VAL A 58 13.30 -7.60 -10.10
C VAL A 58 12.42 -6.44 -9.61
N PRO A 59 11.63 -5.75 -10.45
CA PRO A 59 10.77 -4.65 -9.98
C PRO A 59 9.63 -5.12 -9.07
N ILE A 60 9.10 -6.33 -9.25
CA ILE A 60 8.12 -6.91 -8.31
C ILE A 60 8.75 -7.06 -6.93
N VAL A 61 9.93 -7.67 -6.84
CA VAL A 61 10.64 -7.84 -5.56
C VAL A 61 10.95 -6.48 -4.93
N ALA A 62 11.44 -5.51 -5.71
CA ALA A 62 11.70 -4.16 -5.23
C ALA A 62 10.43 -3.46 -4.70
N ALA A 63 9.29 -3.60 -5.39
CA ALA A 63 8.00 -3.07 -4.95
C ALA A 63 7.54 -3.70 -3.62
N PHE A 64 7.74 -5.01 -3.44
CA PHE A 64 7.46 -5.69 -2.16
C PHE A 64 8.34 -5.17 -1.01
N VAL A 65 9.62 -4.90 -1.26
CA VAL A 65 10.51 -4.30 -0.25
C VAL A 65 9.99 -2.93 0.19
N LEU A 66 9.60 -2.07 -0.76
CA LEU A 66 9.00 -0.77 -0.44
C LEU A 66 7.69 -0.93 0.37
N LEU A 67 6.85 -1.90 0.00
CA LEU A 67 5.61 -2.20 0.71
C LEU A 67 5.85 -2.60 2.17
N ILE A 68 6.85 -3.46 2.43
CA ILE A 68 7.23 -3.89 3.78
C ILE A 68 7.59 -2.70 4.67
N VAL A 69 8.22 -1.66 4.11
CA VAL A 69 8.56 -0.43 4.84
C VAL A 69 7.37 0.52 4.95
N MET A 70 6.49 0.53 3.94
CA MET A 70 5.32 1.40 3.89
C MET A 70 4.28 1.04 4.97
N VAL A 71 4.07 -0.25 5.24
CA VAL A 71 3.12 -0.71 6.27
C VAL A 71 3.42 -0.13 7.66
N PRO A 72 4.63 -0.30 8.24
CA PRO A 72 4.94 0.28 9.55
C PRO A 72 5.00 1.81 9.52
N LEU A 73 5.38 2.44 8.40
CA LEU A 73 5.30 3.90 8.26
C LEU A 73 3.85 4.39 8.46
N VAL A 74 2.88 3.77 7.79
CA VAL A 74 1.46 4.13 7.95
C VAL A 74 0.95 3.76 9.34
N ASP A 75 1.29 2.57 9.82
CA ASP A 75 0.73 2.00 11.03
C ASP A 75 1.23 2.69 12.29
N ARG A 76 2.56 2.80 12.41
CA ARG A 76 3.23 3.40 13.56
C ARG A 76 3.33 4.91 13.44
N GLY A 77 3.40 5.44 12.22
CA GLY A 77 3.32 6.88 11.97
C GLY A 77 1.90 7.45 12.08
N GLN A 78 0.88 6.59 12.21
CA GLN A 78 -0.53 6.98 12.36
C GLN A 78 -1.01 7.91 11.22
N TRP A 79 -0.67 7.56 9.98
CA TRP A 79 -1.05 8.32 8.79
C TRP A 79 -2.52 8.09 8.47
N ARG A 80 -3.38 9.05 8.83
CA ARG A 80 -4.84 8.95 8.64
C ARG A 80 -5.33 9.61 7.35
N ASN A 81 -4.42 10.16 6.56
CA ASN A 81 -4.71 10.74 5.25
C ASN A 81 -4.26 9.77 4.14
N PRO A 82 -5.22 9.15 3.42
CA PRO A 82 -4.89 8.16 2.40
C PRO A 82 -4.23 8.75 1.17
N TRP A 83 -4.54 9.99 0.80
CA TRP A 83 -3.87 10.68 -0.30
C TRP A 83 -2.40 10.93 0.01
N ALA A 84 -2.09 11.35 1.24
CA ALA A 84 -0.71 11.56 1.66
C ALA A 84 0.08 10.25 1.65
N ALA A 85 -0.48 9.17 2.22
CA ALA A 85 0.15 7.86 2.21
C ALA A 85 0.37 7.36 0.76
N ALA A 86 -0.63 7.48 -0.11
CA ALA A 86 -0.49 7.11 -1.50
C ALA A 86 0.60 7.92 -2.22
N LEU A 87 0.63 9.24 -2.01
CA LEU A 87 1.63 10.12 -2.62
C LEU A 87 3.05 9.76 -2.18
N VAL A 88 3.28 9.47 -0.90
CA VAL A 88 4.60 9.05 -0.42
C VAL A 88 5.00 7.70 -0.97
N GLY A 89 4.09 6.73 -1.04
CA GLY A 89 4.36 5.44 -1.70
C GLY A 89 4.72 5.62 -3.18
N LEU A 90 3.95 6.46 -3.89
CA LEU A 90 4.17 6.78 -5.30
C LEU A 90 5.55 7.41 -5.52
N LEU A 91 5.88 8.43 -4.73
CA LEU A 91 7.18 9.11 -4.81
C LEU A 91 8.33 8.17 -4.46
N ALA A 92 8.20 7.35 -3.41
CA ALA A 92 9.25 6.40 -3.04
C ALA A 92 9.53 5.36 -4.13
N GLY A 93 8.48 4.84 -4.78
CA GLY A 93 8.63 3.91 -5.90
C GLY A 93 9.18 4.56 -7.17
N ALA A 94 8.68 5.75 -7.53
CA ALA A 94 9.18 6.50 -8.67
C ALA A 94 10.64 6.91 -8.47
N THR A 95 11.01 7.40 -7.28
CA THR A 95 12.40 7.74 -6.96
C THR A 95 13.29 6.50 -6.97
N ALA A 96 12.84 5.35 -6.46
CA ALA A 96 13.62 4.12 -6.51
C ALA A 96 13.96 3.72 -7.97
N TYR A 97 12.95 3.74 -8.84
CA TYR A 97 13.10 3.32 -10.24
C TYR A 97 13.83 4.35 -11.11
N LEU A 98 13.47 5.64 -11.04
CA LEU A 98 14.16 6.70 -11.78
C LEU A 98 15.57 6.95 -11.25
N GLY A 99 15.79 6.74 -9.94
CA GLY A 99 17.10 6.80 -9.32
C GLY A 99 18.07 5.77 -9.90
N TYR A 100 17.58 4.59 -10.29
CA TYR A 100 18.38 3.61 -11.02
C TYR A 100 18.90 4.17 -12.36
N TYR A 101 18.03 4.72 -13.20
CA TYR A 101 18.43 5.36 -14.46
C TYR A 101 19.40 6.52 -14.24
N TYR A 102 19.19 7.27 -13.17
CA TYR A 102 20.06 8.39 -12.83
C TYR A 102 21.47 7.95 -12.41
N LEU A 103 21.58 6.89 -11.62
CA LEU A 103 22.88 6.32 -11.24
C LEU A 103 23.60 5.68 -12.45
N ASP A 104 22.86 5.00 -13.31
CA ASP A 104 23.35 4.45 -14.58
C ASP A 104 23.86 5.56 -15.51
N MET A 105 23.15 6.69 -15.59
CA MET A 105 23.59 7.88 -16.33
C MET A 105 24.92 8.43 -15.80
N ILE A 106 25.05 8.60 -14.47
CA ILE A 106 26.29 9.07 -13.86
C ILE A 106 27.45 8.11 -14.17
N TRP A 107 27.19 6.80 -14.11
CA TRP A 107 28.18 5.77 -14.38
C TRP A 107 28.68 5.81 -15.83
N GLN A 108 27.77 5.95 -16.80
CA GLN A 108 28.12 5.91 -18.23
C GLN A 108 28.75 7.22 -18.73
N VAL A 109 28.30 8.38 -18.23
CA VAL A 109 28.80 9.70 -18.70
C VAL A 109 30.13 10.08 -18.03
N GLY A 110 30.47 9.46 -16.89
CA GLY A 110 31.86 9.40 -16.38
C GLY A 110 32.36 10.60 -15.58
N SER A 111 31.63 11.73 -15.51
CA SER A 111 32.00 12.88 -14.66
C SER A 111 31.02 13.07 -13.50
N VAL A 112 31.27 12.40 -12.37
CA VAL A 112 30.42 12.52 -11.16
C VAL A 112 30.27 13.99 -10.75
N SER A 113 31.33 14.80 -10.85
CA SER A 113 31.30 16.22 -10.45
C SER A 113 30.41 17.10 -11.33
N GLU A 114 30.27 16.79 -12.62
CA GLU A 114 29.50 17.64 -13.54
C GLU A 114 28.10 17.07 -13.79
N THR A 115 27.96 15.74 -13.82
CA THR A 115 26.71 15.06 -14.16
C THR A 115 25.79 14.91 -12.94
N ALA A 116 26.32 14.85 -11.71
CA ALA A 116 25.52 14.65 -10.50
C ALA A 116 24.59 15.84 -10.15
N THR A 117 24.72 17.00 -10.78
CA THR A 117 23.76 18.11 -10.60
C THR A 117 22.80 18.25 -11.79
N ARG A 118 22.98 17.44 -12.85
CA ARG A 118 22.29 17.58 -14.13
C ARG A 118 21.09 16.64 -14.24
N LEU A 119 20.11 16.83 -13.35
CA LEU A 119 18.83 16.12 -13.41
C LEU A 119 18.05 16.42 -14.70
N ASP A 120 18.36 17.53 -15.37
CA ASP A 120 17.80 17.92 -16.67
C ASP A 120 18.14 16.93 -17.80
N LEU A 121 19.25 16.19 -17.69
CA LEU A 121 19.68 15.21 -18.70
C LEU A 121 18.94 13.86 -18.58
N LEU A 122 18.30 13.59 -17.44
CA LEU A 122 17.68 12.30 -17.16
C LEU A 122 16.60 11.88 -18.17
N PRO A 123 15.66 12.76 -18.61
CA PRO A 123 14.66 12.39 -19.61
C PRO A 123 15.27 12.01 -20.96
N GLU A 124 16.31 12.73 -21.39
CA GLU A 124 17.02 12.44 -22.64
C GLU A 124 17.78 11.10 -22.55
N PHE A 125 18.44 10.85 -21.42
CA PHE A 125 19.11 9.58 -21.16
C PHE A 125 18.12 8.39 -21.15
N ILE A 126 16.97 8.52 -20.51
CA ILE A 126 15.92 7.48 -20.53
C ILE A 126 15.46 7.24 -21.98
N SER A 127 15.21 8.31 -22.74
CA SER A 127 14.81 8.19 -24.15
C SER A 127 15.87 7.47 -24.99
N LEU A 128 17.16 7.79 -24.79
CA LEU A 128 18.27 7.11 -25.45
C LEU A 128 18.26 5.61 -25.12
N ARG A 129 18.14 5.25 -23.85
CA ARG A 129 18.07 3.85 -23.38
C ARG A 129 16.91 3.11 -24.01
N MET A 130 15.72 3.72 -24.07
CA MET A 130 14.57 3.10 -24.72
C MET A 130 14.80 2.83 -26.21
N GLN A 131 15.65 3.62 -26.89
CA GLN A 131 15.99 3.43 -28.30
C GLN A 131 17.13 2.42 -28.52
N SER A 132 18.05 2.28 -27.55
CA SER A 132 19.26 1.48 -27.70
C SER A 132 19.19 0.11 -27.02
N ASP A 133 18.36 -0.04 -25.99
CA ASP A 133 18.39 -1.22 -25.15
C ASP A 133 17.84 -2.45 -25.87
N VAL A 134 18.52 -3.56 -25.68
CA VAL A 134 18.19 -4.86 -26.24
C VAL A 134 17.88 -5.80 -25.09
N SER A 135 16.66 -6.36 -25.10
CA SER A 135 16.24 -7.37 -24.12
C SER A 135 16.55 -8.76 -24.67
N GLU A 136 17.32 -9.55 -23.91
CA GLU A 136 17.63 -10.93 -24.28
C GLU A 136 16.79 -11.91 -23.46
N SER A 137 16.27 -12.94 -24.13
CA SER A 137 15.49 -13.99 -23.49
C SER A 137 16.41 -14.95 -22.73
N VAL A 138 16.32 -14.96 -21.40
CA VAL A 138 17.07 -15.89 -20.56
C VAL A 138 16.29 -17.20 -20.41
N GLY A 139 16.96 -18.35 -20.58
CA GLY A 139 16.41 -19.67 -20.21
C GLY A 139 15.53 -20.37 -21.26
N SER A 140 15.49 -19.91 -22.51
CA SER A 140 14.65 -20.52 -23.56
C SER A 140 15.12 -21.90 -24.03
N GLY A 141 16.33 -22.34 -23.70
CA GLY A 141 16.92 -23.61 -24.16
C GLY A 141 17.15 -23.69 -25.68
N ILE A 142 16.72 -22.66 -26.43
CA ILE A 142 16.95 -22.50 -27.86
C ILE A 142 18.37 -21.93 -28.00
N PRO A 143 19.23 -22.49 -28.88
CA PRO A 143 20.54 -21.94 -29.14
C PRO A 143 20.41 -20.46 -29.51
N VAL A 144 21.12 -19.61 -28.77
CA VAL A 144 21.11 -18.16 -28.97
C VAL A 144 21.47 -17.90 -30.43
N SER A 145 20.53 -17.36 -31.19
CA SER A 145 20.81 -16.94 -32.56
C SER A 145 21.93 -15.92 -32.50
N HIS A 146 23.04 -16.15 -33.20
CA HIS A 146 24.18 -15.23 -33.24
C HIS A 146 23.86 -13.90 -33.95
N SER A 147 22.63 -13.73 -34.45
CA SER A 147 22.18 -12.44 -34.97
C SER A 147 21.93 -11.49 -33.79
N PRO A 148 22.60 -10.32 -33.74
CA PRO A 148 22.36 -9.34 -32.70
C PRO A 148 20.87 -8.95 -32.72
N ALA A 149 20.19 -9.09 -31.58
CA ALA A 149 18.81 -8.64 -31.47
C ALA A 149 18.75 -7.13 -31.70
N SER A 150 17.81 -6.68 -32.54
CA SER A 150 17.64 -5.25 -32.80
C SER A 150 16.80 -4.62 -31.68
N PRO A 151 17.17 -3.41 -31.21
CA PRO A 151 16.39 -2.71 -30.21
C PRO A 151 14.96 -2.44 -30.71
N ASN A 152 13.98 -2.54 -29.82
CA ASN A 152 12.59 -2.27 -30.11
C ASN A 152 12.06 -1.21 -29.14
N ALA A 153 12.05 0.05 -29.59
CA ALA A 153 11.68 1.18 -28.75
C ALA A 153 10.26 1.08 -28.18
N ILE A 154 9.30 0.53 -28.93
CA ILE A 154 7.92 0.40 -28.46
C ILE A 154 7.85 -0.58 -27.28
N VAL A 155 8.51 -1.73 -27.41
CA VAL A 155 8.57 -2.73 -26.34
C VAL A 155 9.31 -2.17 -25.13
N ASN A 156 10.43 -1.48 -25.34
CA ASN A 156 11.19 -0.87 -24.25
C ASN A 156 10.36 0.16 -23.48
N TRP A 157 9.67 1.08 -24.17
CA TRP A 157 8.80 2.08 -23.52
C TRP A 157 7.64 1.45 -22.75
N PHE A 158 7.03 0.40 -23.29
CA PHE A 158 5.99 -0.35 -22.60
C PHE A 158 6.54 -0.99 -21.32
N THR A 159 7.67 -1.70 -21.42
CA THR A 159 8.35 -2.33 -20.29
C THR A 159 8.73 -1.30 -19.24
N PHE A 160 9.37 -0.19 -19.63
CA PHE A 160 9.70 0.92 -18.72
C PHE A 160 8.48 1.43 -17.97
N SER A 161 7.38 1.68 -18.68
CA SER A 161 6.14 2.20 -18.08
C SER A 161 5.51 1.17 -17.13
N PHE A 162 5.58 -0.11 -17.49
CA PHE A 162 5.09 -1.21 -16.67
C PHE A 162 5.91 -1.35 -15.38
N GLU A 163 7.24 -1.36 -15.46
CA GLU A 163 8.13 -1.49 -14.29
C GLU A 163 8.01 -0.28 -13.36
N LEU A 164 8.01 0.94 -13.90
CA LEU A 164 7.74 2.17 -13.13
C LEU A 164 6.36 2.11 -12.46
N GLY A 165 5.34 1.69 -13.21
CA GLY A 165 3.98 1.51 -12.70
C GLY A 165 3.92 0.51 -11.56
N LEU A 166 4.58 -0.65 -11.69
CA LEU A 166 4.66 -1.64 -10.61
C LEU A 166 5.32 -1.06 -9.37
N MET A 167 6.50 -0.43 -9.52
CA MET A 167 7.25 0.09 -8.37
C MET A 167 6.57 1.27 -7.69
N ALA A 168 5.89 2.15 -8.44
CA ALA A 168 5.22 3.33 -7.88
C ALA A 168 3.80 3.02 -7.37
N LEU A 169 2.99 2.28 -8.14
CA LEU A 169 1.57 2.09 -7.82
C LEU A 169 1.36 1.07 -6.69
N PHE A 170 2.17 0.02 -6.58
CA PHE A 170 2.03 -0.95 -5.49
C PHE A 170 2.12 -0.29 -4.10
N PRO A 171 3.23 0.37 -3.73
CA PRO A 171 3.32 1.03 -2.42
C PRO A 171 2.30 2.15 -2.25
N ALA A 172 1.92 2.86 -3.33
CA ALA A 172 0.88 3.88 -3.28
C ALA A 172 -0.50 3.30 -2.92
N VAL A 173 -0.93 2.26 -3.63
CA VAL A 173 -2.22 1.58 -3.39
C VAL A 173 -2.26 0.94 -2.01
N PHE A 174 -1.18 0.27 -1.59
CA PHE A 174 -1.14 -0.31 -0.24
C PHE A 174 -1.08 0.76 0.86
N GLY A 175 -0.34 1.84 0.65
CA GLY A 175 -0.36 3.00 1.54
C GLY A 175 -1.77 3.58 1.68
N TRP A 176 -2.49 3.73 0.57
CA TRP A 176 -3.90 4.16 0.54
C TRP A 176 -4.83 3.23 1.29
N LEU A 177 -4.77 1.92 0.99
CA LEU A 177 -5.64 0.91 1.58
C LEU A 177 -5.38 0.80 3.09
N ARG A 178 -4.11 0.84 3.51
CA ARG A 178 -3.74 0.69 4.92
C ARG A 178 -4.15 1.88 5.78
N SER A 179 -3.96 3.09 5.28
CA SER A 179 -4.36 4.35 5.92
C SER A 179 -5.87 4.61 5.85
N SER A 180 -6.59 3.87 5.00
CA SER A 180 -8.05 3.93 4.88
C SER A 180 -8.79 3.14 5.97
N ARG A 181 -8.09 2.36 6.79
CA ARG A 181 -8.72 1.66 7.92
C ARG A 181 -9.29 2.69 8.92
N PRO A 182 -10.39 2.40 9.61
CA PRO A 182 -10.85 3.25 10.71
C PRO A 182 -9.79 3.32 11.81
N PHE A 183 -9.54 4.54 12.30
CA PHE A 183 -8.66 4.84 13.42
C PHE A 183 -9.47 5.36 14.59
N CYS A 184 -9.26 4.79 15.79
CA CYS A 184 -9.88 5.24 17.01
C CYS A 184 -8.99 6.28 17.70
N GLU A 185 -9.42 7.53 17.70
CA GLU A 185 -8.64 8.66 18.23
C GLU A 185 -8.44 8.57 19.76
N SER A 186 -9.45 8.12 20.50
CA SER A 186 -9.38 7.96 21.96
C SER A 186 -8.42 6.85 22.38
N CYS A 187 -8.35 5.78 21.59
CA CYS A 187 -7.55 4.60 21.87
C CYS A 187 -6.18 4.63 21.13
N GLY A 188 -5.95 5.61 20.25
CA GLY A 188 -4.66 5.85 19.58
C GLY A 188 -4.21 4.72 18.65
N ARG A 189 -5.16 3.95 18.08
CA ARG A 189 -4.88 2.73 17.32
C ARG A 189 -5.83 2.54 16.15
N TRP A 190 -5.36 1.82 15.14
CA TRP A 190 -6.20 1.31 14.06
C TRP A 190 -7.19 0.28 14.62
N MET A 191 -8.43 0.32 14.14
CA MET A 191 -9.45 -0.63 14.55
C MET A 191 -9.29 -1.94 13.79
N ASP A 192 -9.60 -3.04 14.47
CA ASP A 192 -9.67 -4.37 13.88
C ASP A 192 -11.05 -4.60 13.28
N GLN A 193 -11.07 -5.46 12.27
CA GLN A 193 -12.27 -5.80 11.51
C GLN A 193 -12.63 -7.24 11.80
N SER A 194 -13.81 -7.47 12.36
CA SER A 194 -14.45 -8.78 12.39
C SER A 194 -15.58 -8.83 11.36
N VAL A 195 -15.74 -9.99 10.74
CA VAL A 195 -16.80 -10.25 9.75
C VAL A 195 -17.73 -11.30 10.35
N VAL A 196 -19.01 -10.96 10.49
CA VAL A 196 -20.04 -11.88 10.97
C VAL A 196 -21.02 -12.14 9.82
N GLY A 197 -21.24 -13.41 9.52
CA GLY A 197 -22.20 -13.85 8.51
C GLY A 197 -23.59 -14.06 9.09
N TYR A 198 -24.62 -13.59 8.39
CA TYR A 198 -26.01 -13.83 8.71
C TYR A 198 -26.77 -14.35 7.48
N SER A 199 -27.97 -14.89 7.71
CA SER A 199 -28.91 -15.25 6.65
C SER A 199 -29.05 -14.09 5.63
N PRO A 200 -29.16 -14.37 4.31
CA PRO A 200 -29.33 -13.34 3.28
C PRO A 200 -30.52 -12.41 3.55
N ASP A 201 -31.55 -12.90 4.25
CA ASP A 201 -32.76 -12.12 4.59
C ASP A 201 -32.61 -11.25 5.85
N ALA A 202 -31.50 -11.37 6.59
CA ALA A 202 -31.30 -10.65 7.85
C ALA A 202 -30.99 -9.15 7.66
N GLY A 203 -30.61 -8.72 6.45
CA GLY A 203 -30.15 -7.35 6.16
C GLY A 203 -31.10 -6.24 6.64
N PRO A 204 -32.41 -6.26 6.30
CA PRO A 204 -33.37 -5.27 6.78
C PRO A 204 -33.51 -5.23 8.31
N ALA A 205 -33.47 -6.40 8.97
CA ALA A 205 -33.58 -6.50 10.42
C ALA A 205 -32.32 -5.97 11.13
N ILE A 206 -31.13 -6.28 10.63
CA ILE A 206 -29.87 -5.72 11.14
C ILE A 206 -29.87 -4.20 10.98
N GLN A 207 -30.35 -3.69 9.83
CA GLN A 207 -30.42 -2.25 9.58
C GLN A 207 -31.40 -1.54 10.54
N SER A 208 -32.55 -2.13 10.85
CA SER A 208 -33.51 -1.53 11.80
C SER A 208 -32.98 -1.55 13.23
N LEU A 209 -32.37 -2.65 13.67
CA LEU A 209 -31.75 -2.75 15.00
C LEU A 209 -30.58 -1.78 15.14
N ALA A 210 -29.74 -1.65 14.11
CA ALA A 210 -28.61 -0.70 14.13
C ALA A 210 -29.05 0.76 14.20
N LYS A 211 -30.23 1.11 13.64
CA LYS A 211 -30.79 2.47 13.75
C LYS A 211 -31.28 2.80 15.17
N VAL A 212 -31.75 1.79 15.91
CA VAL A 212 -32.23 1.94 17.30
C VAL A 212 -31.11 1.73 18.32
N GLY A 213 -29.92 1.31 17.87
CA GLY A 213 -28.77 1.04 18.74
C GLY A 213 -28.87 -0.29 19.50
N ASP A 214 -29.74 -1.21 19.08
CA ASP A 214 -29.98 -2.49 19.75
C ASP A 214 -28.98 -3.56 19.26
N PHE A 215 -27.71 -3.38 19.65
CA PHE A 215 -26.61 -4.27 19.23
C PHE A 215 -26.64 -5.63 19.91
N GLU A 216 -27.19 -5.73 21.13
CA GLU A 216 -27.36 -7.00 21.82
C GLU A 216 -28.23 -7.94 20.98
N ARG A 217 -29.35 -7.44 20.45
CA ARG A 217 -30.20 -8.24 19.54
C ARG A 217 -29.48 -8.63 18.26
N ILE A 218 -28.66 -7.75 17.67
CA ILE A 218 -27.87 -8.12 16.49
C ILE A 218 -26.92 -9.28 16.82
N THR A 219 -26.23 -9.23 17.96
CA THR A 219 -25.33 -10.32 18.36
C THR A 219 -26.05 -11.62 18.68
N SER A 220 -27.32 -11.55 19.13
CA SER A 220 -28.15 -12.72 19.41
C SER A 220 -28.75 -13.39 18.17
N MET A 221 -28.70 -12.74 17.01
CA MET A 221 -29.20 -13.32 15.77
C MET A 221 -28.38 -14.57 15.38
N PRO A 222 -29.01 -15.61 14.81
CA PRO A 222 -28.30 -16.79 14.35
C PRO A 222 -27.20 -16.42 13.34
N GLN A 223 -25.95 -16.62 13.74
CA GLN A 223 -24.80 -16.41 12.88
C GLN A 223 -24.63 -17.63 11.97
N MET A 224 -24.33 -17.39 10.71
CA MET A 224 -23.97 -18.44 9.76
C MET A 224 -22.46 -18.47 9.57
N SER A 225 -21.90 -19.68 9.45
CA SER A 225 -20.54 -19.85 8.96
C SER A 225 -20.46 -19.36 7.51
N LEU A 226 -19.45 -18.55 7.20
CA LEU A 226 -19.21 -18.04 5.86
C LEU A 226 -18.64 -19.18 5.00
N VAL A 227 -19.52 -20.01 4.43
CA VAL A 227 -19.15 -21.03 3.45
C VAL A 227 -19.08 -20.38 2.06
N GLN A 228 -17.97 -20.61 1.34
CA GLN A 228 -17.81 -20.10 -0.03
C GLN A 228 -19.00 -20.49 -0.91
N GLY A 229 -19.51 -19.53 -1.69
CA GLY A 229 -20.57 -19.76 -2.69
C GLY A 229 -22.02 -19.64 -2.19
N HIS A 230 -22.26 -19.46 -0.89
CA HIS A 230 -23.63 -19.25 -0.38
C HIS A 230 -23.92 -17.76 -0.19
N PRO A 231 -25.11 -17.27 -0.60
CA PRO A 231 -25.50 -15.88 -0.36
C PRO A 231 -25.66 -15.65 1.15
N ALA A 232 -25.01 -14.61 1.67
CA ALA A 232 -25.05 -14.26 3.09
C ALA A 232 -24.99 -12.74 3.25
N THR A 233 -25.71 -12.21 4.24
CA THR A 233 -25.52 -10.81 4.65
C THR A 233 -24.27 -10.74 5.52
N MET A 234 -23.29 -9.94 5.13
CA MET A 234 -22.06 -9.74 5.91
C MET A 234 -22.14 -8.47 6.75
N LEU A 235 -22.00 -8.61 8.06
CA LEU A 235 -21.81 -7.48 8.97
C LEU A 235 -20.32 -7.32 9.27
N LEU A 236 -19.76 -6.19 8.85
CA LEU A 236 -18.40 -5.79 9.19
C LEU A 236 -18.47 -4.99 10.49
N VAL A 237 -17.83 -5.50 11.53
CA VAL A 237 -17.73 -4.87 12.85
C VAL A 237 -16.31 -4.35 13.01
N TRP A 238 -16.17 -3.03 13.20
CA TRP A 238 -14.90 -2.40 13.52
C TRP A 238 -14.85 -2.13 15.01
N HIS A 239 -13.88 -2.72 15.69
CA HIS A 239 -13.70 -2.58 17.12
C HIS A 239 -12.23 -2.35 17.47
N CYS A 240 -11.97 -1.83 18.67
CA CYS A 240 -10.63 -1.90 19.25
C CYS A 240 -10.51 -3.18 20.05
N ASP A 241 -9.33 -3.81 20.05
CA ASP A 241 -9.03 -4.86 21.01
C ASP A 241 -8.89 -4.23 22.41
N VAL A 242 -9.95 -4.25 23.19
CA VAL A 242 -9.93 -3.70 24.56
C VAL A 242 -9.16 -4.69 25.41
N SER A 243 -7.83 -4.47 25.55
CA SER A 243 -7.08 -5.12 26.61
C SER A 243 -7.79 -4.83 27.92
N ARG A 244 -8.04 -5.87 28.72
CA ARG A 244 -8.87 -5.83 29.94
C ARG A 244 -8.51 -4.73 30.95
N ASP A 245 -7.34 -4.10 30.80
CA ASP A 245 -6.75 -3.20 31.79
C ASP A 245 -7.23 -1.74 31.71
N GLU A 246 -7.87 -1.28 30.62
CA GLU A 246 -8.50 0.06 30.59
C GLU A 246 -9.80 0.07 29.76
N PRO A 247 -10.99 0.03 30.39
CA PRO A 247 -12.27 0.19 29.72
C PRO A 247 -12.48 1.66 29.35
N ARG A 248 -11.69 2.18 28.41
CA ARG A 248 -12.07 3.41 27.69
C ARG A 248 -13.22 3.05 26.77
N ALA A 249 -14.22 3.93 26.70
CA ALA A 249 -15.29 3.85 25.72
C ALA A 249 -14.71 3.99 24.30
N CYS A 250 -14.21 2.88 23.71
CA CYS A 250 -13.83 2.85 22.30
C CYS A 250 -15.13 2.66 21.50
N PRO A 251 -15.46 3.56 20.56
CA PRO A 251 -16.66 3.40 19.74
C PRO A 251 -16.57 2.14 18.87
N VAL A 252 -17.71 1.52 18.62
CA VAL A 252 -17.85 0.39 17.68
C VAL A 252 -18.55 0.89 16.43
N PHE A 253 -18.00 0.59 15.25
CA PHE A 253 -18.63 0.95 13.97
C PHE A 253 -19.09 -0.29 13.23
N LEU A 254 -20.27 -0.20 12.62
CA LEU A 254 -20.86 -1.28 11.85
C LEU A 254 -21.04 -0.89 10.39
N SER A 255 -20.78 -1.83 9.49
CA SER A 255 -21.07 -1.69 8.07
C SER A 255 -21.71 -2.98 7.55
N VAL A 256 -22.90 -2.88 6.99
CA VAL A 256 -23.61 -4.01 6.37
C VAL A 256 -23.23 -4.09 4.88
N ARG A 257 -22.79 -5.27 4.42
CA ARG A 257 -22.62 -5.60 3.00
C ARG A 257 -23.59 -6.73 2.64
N ARG A 258 -24.32 -6.55 1.54
CA ARG A 258 -25.17 -7.57 0.93
C ARG A 258 -24.43 -8.24 -0.22
#